data_AF-A0A4Q3WM79-F1
#
_entry.id   AF-A0A4Q3WM79-F1
#
_cell.length_a   1.000
_cell.length_b   1.000
_cell.length_c   1.000
_cell.angle_alpha   90.00
_cell.angle_beta   90.00
_cell.angle_gamma   90.00
#
_symmetry.space_group_name_H-M   'P 1'
#
loop_
_entity.id
_entity.type
_entity.pdbx_description
1 polymer ?
#
loop_
_entity_poly.entity_id
_entity_poly.type
_entity_poly.pdbx_seq_one_letter_code
_entity_poly.pdbx_strand_id
1 'polypeptide(L)'
;MAEAQVVTSRLQLAEKLAAWPDMNGDMTWAVVACGALPTAGEMAAMKQAATLCDRVVCVRLFDRERAVAPKFAETVRSAGVDIVWVAKQAVEGPVKLDVGVVELGEGAVILLQAITTVLPVLVVVPRGNLALVRACRNIQAGLGDMFSLRIVGEAT
;
A
#
# COMPACT_ATOMS: atom_id res chain seq x y z
N MET A 1 -18.53 -12.84 -9.65
CA MET A 1 -17.14 -12.55 -9.21
C MET A 1 -17.16 -11.22 -8.46
N ALA A 2 -16.70 -11.17 -7.21
CA ALA A 2 -16.94 -10.02 -6.32
C ALA A 2 -15.82 -8.98 -6.39
N GLU A 3 -16.09 -7.77 -6.90
CA GLU A 3 -15.19 -6.61 -7.12
C GLU A 3 -14.19 -6.30 -5.98
N ALA A 4 -13.03 -5.68 -6.30
CA ALA A 4 -12.08 -5.27 -5.27
C ALA A 4 -12.72 -4.17 -4.41
N GLN A 5 -12.59 -4.27 -3.09
CA GLN A 5 -13.27 -3.36 -2.20
C GLN A 5 -12.55 -2.01 -2.16
N VAL A 6 -13.25 -0.95 -2.58
CA VAL A 6 -12.70 0.41 -2.53
C VAL A 6 -13.06 1.05 -1.19
N VAL A 7 -12.04 1.42 -0.41
CA VAL A 7 -12.19 2.13 0.86
C VAL A 7 -11.53 3.50 0.80
N THR A 8 -12.03 4.46 1.57
CA THR A 8 -11.61 5.86 1.45
C THR A 8 -11.08 6.49 2.74
N SER A 9 -11.23 5.80 3.87
CA SER A 9 -10.71 6.24 5.17
C SER A 9 -9.90 5.14 5.84
N ARG A 10 -9.02 5.53 6.76
CA ARG A 10 -8.26 4.59 7.59
C ARG A 10 -9.16 3.68 8.42
N LEU A 11 -10.28 4.22 8.95
CA LEU A 11 -11.24 3.44 9.71
C LEU A 11 -11.90 2.36 8.84
N GLN A 12 -12.34 2.71 7.64
CA GLN A 12 -12.90 1.73 6.69
C GLN A 12 -11.88 0.64 6.35
N LEU A 13 -10.61 1.01 6.15
CA LEU A 13 -9.54 0.03 5.96
C LEU A 13 -9.46 -0.92 7.17
N ALA A 14 -9.32 -0.39 8.39
CA ALA A 14 -9.23 -1.19 9.60
C ALA A 14 -10.44 -2.13 9.79
N GLU A 15 -11.66 -1.63 9.54
CA GLU A 15 -12.90 -2.43 9.59
C GLU A 15 -12.87 -3.59 8.60
N LYS A 16 -12.37 -3.36 7.37
CA LYS A 16 -12.25 -4.42 6.36
C LYS A 16 -11.22 -5.47 6.74
N LEU A 17 -10.09 -5.05 7.31
CA LEU A 17 -9.06 -5.98 7.79
C LEU A 17 -9.61 -6.85 8.92
N ALA A 18 -10.28 -6.23 9.90
CA ALA A 18 -10.85 -6.93 11.06
C ALA A 18 -12.03 -7.86 10.71
N ALA A 19 -12.77 -7.55 9.64
CA ALA A 19 -13.91 -8.35 9.20
C ALA A 19 -13.50 -9.66 8.49
N TRP A 20 -12.21 -9.88 8.22
CA TRP A 20 -11.78 -11.11 7.59
C TRP A 20 -11.55 -12.23 8.60
N PRO A 21 -12.07 -13.43 8.30
CA PRO A 21 -11.94 -14.56 9.18
C PRO A 21 -10.50 -15.04 9.15
N ASP A 22 -9.70 -14.55 10.08
CA ASP A 22 -8.38 -15.10 10.38
C ASP A 22 -8.56 -16.39 11.17
N MET A 23 -8.94 -17.46 10.45
CA MET A 23 -9.33 -18.74 11.06
C MET A 23 -8.19 -19.41 11.82
N ASN A 24 -6.93 -19.02 11.57
CA ASN A 24 -5.73 -19.64 12.14
C ASN A 24 -4.76 -18.64 12.81
N GLY A 25 -4.95 -17.32 12.69
CA GLY A 25 -4.01 -16.34 13.24
C GLY A 25 -2.80 -16.04 12.33
N ASP A 26 -2.77 -16.62 11.13
CA ASP A 26 -1.61 -16.65 10.23
C ASP A 26 -1.81 -15.80 8.97
N MET A 27 -2.91 -15.04 8.87
CA MET A 27 -3.21 -14.27 7.66
C MET A 27 -2.13 -13.21 7.40
N THR A 28 -1.46 -13.33 6.25
CA THR A 28 -0.38 -12.44 5.84
C THR A 28 -0.88 -11.35 4.89
N TRP A 29 -0.34 -10.15 5.07
CA TRP A 29 -0.78 -8.96 4.36
C TRP A 29 0.36 -8.29 3.61
N ALA A 30 0.06 -7.88 2.39
CA ALA A 30 0.94 -7.02 1.61
C ALA A 30 0.31 -5.65 1.36
N VAL A 31 1.14 -4.61 1.47
CA VAL A 31 0.80 -3.24 1.08
C VAL A 31 1.64 -2.86 -0.14
N VAL A 32 0.97 -2.37 -1.19
CA VAL A 32 1.60 -1.92 -2.44
C VAL A 32 1.17 -0.50 -2.74
N ALA A 33 2.13 0.41 -2.93
CA ALA A 33 1.81 1.77 -3.36
C ALA A 33 1.60 1.83 -4.87
N CYS A 34 0.59 2.59 -5.29
CA CYS A 34 0.22 2.72 -6.70
C CYS A 34 -0.15 4.17 -7.05
N GLY A 35 0.24 4.65 -8.23
CA GLY A 35 -0.20 5.93 -8.78
C GLY A 35 -1.67 5.94 -9.22
N ALA A 36 -2.12 7.05 -9.83
CA ALA A 36 -3.49 7.18 -10.34
C ALA A 36 -3.82 6.22 -11.49
N LEU A 37 -2.80 5.79 -12.23
CA LEU A 37 -2.83 4.73 -13.24
C LEU A 37 -1.66 3.80 -12.93
N PRO A 38 -1.89 2.50 -12.67
CA PRO A 38 -0.80 1.59 -12.36
C PRO A 38 0.14 1.42 -13.54
N THR A 39 1.42 1.67 -13.32
CA THR A 39 2.51 1.36 -14.23
C THR A 39 2.74 -0.16 -14.30
N ALA A 40 3.47 -0.63 -15.33
CA ALA A 40 3.84 -2.04 -15.44
C ALA A 40 4.60 -2.56 -14.21
N GLY A 41 5.51 -1.74 -13.66
CA GLY A 41 6.23 -2.05 -12.43
C GLY A 41 5.32 -2.17 -11.20
N GLU A 42 4.32 -1.28 -11.06
CA GLU A 42 3.33 -1.35 -9.97
C GLU A 42 2.44 -2.59 -10.11
N MET A 43 2.02 -2.91 -11.32
CA MET A 43 1.25 -4.14 -11.60
C MET A 43 2.06 -5.40 -11.28
N ALA A 44 3.36 -5.42 -11.61
CA ALA A 44 4.24 -6.52 -11.25
C ALA A 44 4.41 -6.65 -9.72
N ALA A 45 4.54 -5.52 -9.01
CA ALA A 45 4.60 -5.50 -7.55
C ALA A 45 3.31 -6.04 -6.90
N MET A 46 2.14 -5.68 -7.42
CA MET A 46 0.84 -6.23 -6.96
C MET A 46 0.76 -7.74 -7.17
N LYS A 47 1.13 -8.24 -8.36
CA LYS A 47 1.15 -9.69 -8.65
C LYS A 47 2.10 -10.44 -7.73
N GLN A 48 3.29 -9.87 -7.50
CA GLN A 48 4.26 -10.45 -6.58
C GLN A 48 3.73 -10.49 -5.15
N ALA A 49 3.08 -9.42 -4.69
CA ALA A 49 2.43 -9.35 -3.39
C ALA A 49 1.36 -10.45 -3.23
N ALA A 50 0.51 -10.63 -4.24
CA ALA A 50 -0.54 -11.65 -4.24
C ALA A 50 0.00 -13.11 -4.28
N THR A 51 1.26 -13.28 -4.66
CA THR A 51 1.94 -14.60 -4.61
C THR A 51 2.56 -14.87 -3.25
N LEU A 52 2.93 -13.82 -2.51
CA LEU A 52 3.68 -13.92 -1.25
C LEU A 52 2.80 -13.81 0.00
N CYS A 53 1.65 -13.16 -0.12
CA CYS A 53 0.75 -12.92 0.99
C CYS A 53 -0.66 -13.37 0.63
N ASP A 54 -1.44 -13.73 1.65
CA ASP A 54 -2.83 -14.13 1.47
C ASP A 54 -3.67 -13.01 0.88
N ARG A 55 -3.28 -11.76 1.18
CA ARG A 55 -4.06 -10.55 0.96
C ARG A 55 -3.25 -9.35 0.56
N VAL A 56 -3.79 -8.56 -0.35
CA VAL A 56 -3.11 -7.38 -0.90
C VAL A 56 -3.96 -6.13 -0.81
N VAL A 57 -3.38 -5.09 -0.23
CA VAL A 57 -3.90 -3.72 -0.16
C VAL A 57 -3.12 -2.82 -1.14
N CYS A 58 -3.78 -2.34 -2.21
CA CYS A 58 -3.21 -1.28 -3.05
C CYS A 58 -3.53 0.07 -2.40
N VAL A 59 -2.48 0.82 -2.10
CA VAL A 59 -2.57 2.17 -1.56
C VAL A 59 -2.36 3.13 -2.70
N ARG A 60 -3.44 3.81 -3.09
CA ARG A 60 -3.35 4.85 -4.10
C ARG A 60 -2.68 6.07 -3.48
N LEU A 61 -1.50 6.42 -3.98
CA LEU A 61 -0.84 7.66 -3.62
C LEU A 61 -1.67 8.82 -4.16
N PHE A 62 -2.04 9.73 -3.28
CA PHE A 62 -2.89 10.86 -3.64
C PHE A 62 -2.14 11.79 -4.59
N ASP A 63 -2.79 12.07 -5.72
CA ASP A 63 -2.39 13.09 -6.67
C ASP A 63 -3.63 13.95 -6.93
N ARG A 64 -3.59 15.20 -6.43
CA ARG A 64 -4.70 16.16 -6.54
C ARG A 64 -5.08 16.43 -7.99
N GLU A 65 -4.15 16.24 -8.92
CA GLU A 65 -4.33 16.58 -10.33
C GLU A 65 -4.94 15.43 -11.15
N ARG A 66 -5.05 14.22 -10.59
CA ARG A 66 -5.51 13.05 -11.32
C ARG A 66 -6.77 12.46 -10.69
N ALA A 67 -7.85 12.43 -11.45
CA ALA A 67 -9.03 11.63 -11.12
C ALA A 67 -8.68 10.13 -11.13
N VAL A 68 -9.38 9.33 -10.33
CA VAL A 68 -9.30 7.87 -10.42
C VAL A 68 -9.79 7.45 -11.81
N ALA A 69 -8.97 6.69 -12.53
CA ALA A 69 -9.36 6.23 -13.86
C ALA A 69 -10.63 5.34 -13.78
N PRO A 70 -11.54 5.44 -14.76
CA PRO A 70 -12.60 4.46 -14.92
C PRO A 70 -12.00 3.06 -14.93
N LYS A 71 -12.58 2.12 -14.17
CA LYS A 71 -12.10 0.72 -14.05
C LYS A 71 -10.77 0.52 -13.31
N PHE A 72 -10.24 1.52 -12.60
CA PHE A 72 -9.02 1.35 -11.79
C PHE A 72 -9.11 0.12 -10.86
N ALA A 73 -10.24 -0.04 -10.17
CA ALA A 73 -10.49 -1.17 -9.27
C ALA A 73 -10.46 -2.53 -10.01
N GLU A 74 -11.01 -2.61 -11.23
CA GLU A 74 -10.95 -3.80 -12.07
C GLU A 74 -9.51 -4.11 -12.52
N THR A 75 -8.75 -3.08 -12.89
CA THR A 75 -7.35 -3.21 -13.32
C THR A 75 -6.50 -3.77 -12.21
N VAL A 76 -6.49 -3.16 -11.03
CA VAL A 76 -5.66 -3.64 -9.91
C VAL A 76 -6.13 -4.98 -9.37
N ARG A 77 -7.43 -5.27 -9.43
CA ARG A 77 -7.98 -6.60 -9.13
C ARG A 77 -7.36 -7.68 -10.01
N SER A 78 -7.17 -7.42 -11.31
CA SER A 78 -6.53 -8.40 -12.21
C SER A 78 -5.09 -8.75 -11.82
N ALA A 79 -4.47 -7.94 -10.97
CA ALA A 79 -3.16 -8.19 -10.37
C ALA A 79 -3.21 -8.86 -8.98
N GLY A 80 -4.40 -9.24 -8.49
CA GLY A 80 -4.58 -9.92 -7.20
C GLY A 80 -4.82 -8.99 -6.02
N VAL A 81 -5.22 -7.73 -6.26
CA VAL A 81 -5.58 -6.80 -5.18
C VAL A 81 -6.98 -7.08 -4.65
N ASP A 82 -7.09 -7.19 -3.32
CA ASP A 82 -8.37 -7.39 -2.62
C ASP A 82 -9.00 -6.05 -2.19
N ILE A 83 -8.18 -5.15 -1.67
CA ILE A 83 -8.60 -3.85 -1.15
C ILE A 83 -7.85 -2.73 -1.87
N VAL A 84 -8.59 -1.76 -2.35
CA VAL A 84 -8.05 -0.50 -2.86
C VAL A 84 -8.31 0.57 -1.83
N TRP A 85 -7.25 1.09 -1.22
CA TRP A 85 -7.36 2.24 -0.36
C TRP A 85 -7.06 3.53 -1.12
N VAL A 86 -8.10 4.36 -1.27
CA VAL A 86 -8.01 5.71 -1.84
C VAL A 86 -8.18 6.71 -0.71
N ALA A 87 -7.07 7.11 -0.09
CA ALA A 87 -7.12 8.11 0.97
C ALA A 87 -7.77 9.41 0.45
N LYS A 88 -8.94 9.76 1.01
CA LYS A 88 -9.55 11.08 0.81
C LYS A 88 -8.81 12.06 1.73
N GLN A 89 -8.01 12.92 1.11
CA GLN A 89 -7.17 13.93 1.76
C GLN A 89 -6.02 13.38 2.61
N ALA A 90 -4.81 13.77 2.23
CA ALA A 90 -3.74 13.93 3.21
C ALA A 90 -4.24 14.92 4.27
N VAL A 91 -4.03 14.59 5.55
CA VAL A 91 -4.10 15.56 6.63
C VAL A 91 -3.31 16.79 6.16
N GLU A 92 -3.94 17.97 6.13
CA GLU A 92 -3.22 19.20 5.85
C GLU A 92 -2.22 19.44 6.99
N GLY A 93 -0.96 19.12 6.73
CA GLY A 93 0.14 19.33 7.65
C GLY A 93 1.25 18.29 7.48
N PRO A 94 2.53 18.68 7.65
CA PRO A 94 3.64 17.74 7.63
C PRO A 94 3.44 16.73 8.77
N VAL A 95 3.26 15.46 8.44
CA VAL A 95 3.33 14.39 9.44
C VAL A 95 4.79 14.28 9.85
N LYS A 96 5.12 14.93 10.97
CA LYS A 96 6.41 14.75 11.65
C LYS A 96 6.37 13.39 12.33
N LEU A 97 7.02 12.41 11.73
CA LEU A 97 7.40 11.20 12.44
C LEU A 97 8.61 11.52 13.30
N ASP A 98 8.56 11.23 14.60
CA ASP A 98 9.68 11.41 15.54
C ASP A 98 10.94 10.55 15.21
N VAL A 99 10.95 9.87 14.07
CA VAL A 99 12.10 9.19 13.50
C VAL A 99 12.82 10.16 12.55
N GLY A 100 13.70 11.02 13.09
CA GLY A 100 14.70 11.80 12.33
C GLY A 100 14.19 12.44 11.03
N VAL A 101 13.35 13.47 11.18
CA VAL A 101 12.43 14.00 10.15
C VAL A 101 13.12 14.43 8.85
N VAL A 102 12.87 13.67 7.78
CA VAL A 102 12.78 14.19 6.40
C VAL A 102 11.33 14.66 6.20
N GLU A 103 11.11 15.79 5.54
CA GLU A 103 9.78 16.18 5.07
C GLU A 103 9.28 15.12 4.07
N LEU A 104 8.44 14.20 4.54
CA LEU A 104 7.82 13.17 3.71
C LEU A 104 6.64 13.80 2.98
N GLY A 105 6.65 13.77 1.64
CA GLY A 105 5.53 14.22 0.83
C GLY A 105 4.23 13.45 1.11
N GLU A 106 3.08 14.01 0.72
CA GLU A 106 1.73 13.49 1.00
C GLU A 106 1.59 11.98 0.70
N GLY A 107 2.15 11.48 -0.40
CA GLY A 107 2.11 10.05 -0.74
C GLY A 107 2.83 9.14 0.25
N ALA A 108 3.98 9.56 0.79
CA ALA A 108 4.71 8.78 1.78
C ALA A 108 3.95 8.70 3.12
N VAL A 109 3.25 9.77 3.50
CA VAL A 109 2.36 9.81 4.67
C VAL A 109 1.22 8.81 4.54
N ILE A 110 0.57 8.76 3.37
CA ILE A 110 -0.52 7.82 3.10
C ILE A 110 -0.02 6.38 3.17
N LEU A 111 1.15 6.09 2.58
CA LEU A 111 1.74 4.76 2.68
C LEU A 111 2.04 4.38 4.15
N LEU A 112 2.61 5.30 4.93
CA LEU A 112 2.86 5.09 6.36
C LEU A 112 1.61 4.77 7.16
N GLN A 113 0.51 5.49 6.90
CA GLN A 113 -0.76 5.20 7.53
C GLN A 113 -1.28 3.80 7.16
N ALA A 114 -1.04 3.33 5.92
CA ALA A 114 -1.41 1.97 5.51
C ALA A 114 -0.57 0.94 6.28
N ILE A 115 0.75 1.11 6.26
CA ILE A 115 1.72 0.24 6.94
C ILE A 115 1.33 0.04 8.40
N THR A 116 1.10 1.14 9.11
CA THR A 116 0.74 1.13 10.54
C THR A 116 -0.67 0.62 10.83
N THR A 117 -1.53 0.47 9.82
CA THR A 117 -2.88 -0.09 9.96
C THR A 117 -2.90 -1.61 9.71
N VAL A 118 -1.93 -2.13 8.96
CA VAL A 118 -1.92 -3.51 8.43
C VAL A 118 -0.89 -4.40 9.17
N LEU A 119 -0.29 -3.93 10.27
CA LEU A 119 0.78 -4.70 10.97
C LEU A 119 0.29 -6.07 11.46
N PRO A 120 1.11 -7.14 11.34
CA PRO A 120 2.41 -7.20 10.66
C PRO A 120 2.27 -7.16 9.12
N VAL A 121 3.20 -6.48 8.42
CA VAL A 121 3.02 -6.16 7.00
C VAL A 121 4.27 -6.39 6.14
N LEU A 122 4.04 -6.95 4.95
CA LEU A 122 4.98 -6.90 3.83
C LEU A 122 4.70 -5.67 2.96
N VAL A 123 5.67 -4.80 2.75
CA VAL A 123 5.56 -3.72 1.76
C VAL A 123 6.29 -4.11 0.49
N VAL A 124 5.58 -4.05 -0.65
CA VAL A 124 6.15 -4.35 -1.96
C VAL A 124 6.23 -3.07 -2.78
N VAL A 125 7.44 -2.71 -3.22
CA VAL A 125 7.71 -1.47 -3.95
C VAL A 125 8.39 -1.75 -5.29
N PRO A 126 7.96 -1.13 -6.40
CA PRO A 126 8.69 -1.19 -7.67
C PRO A 126 10.07 -0.52 -7.54
N ARG A 127 11.10 -1.15 -8.10
CA ARG A 127 12.49 -0.66 -8.05
C ARG A 127 12.65 0.75 -8.62
N GLY A 128 11.81 1.11 -9.59
CA GLY A 128 11.79 2.46 -10.19
C GLY A 128 11.39 3.57 -9.22
N ASN A 129 10.70 3.27 -8.12
CA ASN A 129 10.26 4.27 -7.13
C ASN A 129 11.27 4.43 -5.98
N LEU A 130 12.43 5.01 -6.29
CA LEU A 130 13.55 5.14 -5.35
C LEU A 130 13.21 5.95 -4.09
N ALA A 131 12.35 6.96 -4.20
CA ALA A 131 11.91 7.75 -3.05
C ALA A 131 11.16 6.89 -2.03
N LEU A 132 10.26 6.03 -2.52
CA LEU A 132 9.49 5.13 -1.68
C LEU A 132 10.36 4.03 -1.06
N VAL A 133 11.30 3.48 -1.83
CA VAL A 133 12.29 2.52 -1.32
C VAL A 133 13.09 3.12 -0.15
N ARG A 134 13.55 4.37 -0.27
CA ARG A 134 14.28 5.06 0.80
C ARG A 134 13.41 5.26 2.04
N ALA A 135 12.17 5.73 1.86
CA ALA A 135 11.23 5.92 2.96
C ALA A 135 10.97 4.60 3.71
N CYS A 136 10.65 3.52 2.98
CA CYS A 136 10.40 2.19 3.56
C CYS A 136 11.60 1.62 4.31
N ARG A 137 12.83 1.85 3.83
CA ARG A 137 14.04 1.41 4.55
C ARG A 137 14.23 2.13 5.88
N ASN A 138 13.95 3.45 5.92
CA ASN A 138 14.01 4.20 7.17
C ASN A 138 12.93 3.73 8.16
N ILE A 139 11.74 3.38 7.67
CA ILE A 139 10.64 2.82 8.48
C ILE A 139 11.01 1.45 9.05
N GLN A 140 11.62 0.58 8.22
CA GLN A 140 12.00 -0.77 8.63
C GLN A 140 12.92 -0.77 9.86
N ALA A 141 13.83 0.22 9.95
CA ALA A 141 14.70 0.38 11.11
C ALA A 141 13.93 0.67 12.41
N GLY A 142 12.74 1.28 12.34
CA GLY A 142 11.92 1.61 13.50
C GLY A 142 10.87 0.56 13.88
N LEU A 143 10.39 -0.25 12.92
CA LEU A 143 9.30 -1.22 13.14
C LEU A 143 9.77 -2.66 13.36
N GLY A 144 11.05 -2.98 13.13
CA GLY A 144 11.61 -4.30 13.35
C GLY A 144 10.88 -5.40 12.58
N ASP A 145 10.61 -6.52 13.26
CA ASP A 145 10.04 -7.74 12.65
C ASP A 145 8.57 -7.58 12.20
N MET A 146 7.88 -6.52 12.62
CA MET A 146 6.50 -6.22 12.19
C MET A 146 6.44 -5.65 10.76
N PHE A 147 7.60 -5.38 10.14
CA PHE A 147 7.71 -4.79 8.82
C PHE A 147 8.75 -5.51 7.95
N SER A 148 8.31 -5.99 6.80
CA SER A 148 9.20 -6.53 5.75
C SER A 148 9.12 -5.69 4.49
N LEU A 149 10.25 -5.50 3.80
CA LEU A 149 10.31 -4.76 2.52
C LEU A 149 10.77 -5.67 1.38
N ARG A 150 9.98 -5.72 0.29
CA ARG A 150 10.33 -6.38 -0.97
C ARG A 150 10.41 -5.35 -2.10
N ILE A 151 11.52 -5.39 -2.84
CA ILE A 151 11.72 -4.53 -4.02
C ILE A 151 11.59 -5.40 -5.27
N VAL A 152 10.74 -4.99 -6.21
CA VAL A 152 10.43 -5.73 -7.44
C VAL A 152 11.01 -4.99 -8.65
N GLY A 153 11.84 -5.66 -9.44
CA GLY A 153 12.31 -5.13 -10.74
C GLY A 153 11.23 -5.28 -11.82
N GLU A 154 11.32 -4.48 -12.89
CA GLU A 154 10.51 -4.77 -14.08
C GLU A 154 10.91 -6.14 -14.63
N ALA A 155 9.92 -6.96 -14.98
CA ALA A 155 10.17 -8.18 -15.72
C ALA A 155 10.67 -7.78 -17.11
N THR A 156 11.96 -8.00 -17.36
CA THR A 156 12.58 -7.92 -18.70
C THR A 156 11.97 -8.93 -19.64
#